data_AF-A0A562JD13-F1
#
_entry.id   AF-A0A562JD13-F1
#
_cell.length_a   1.000
_cell.length_b   1.000
_cell.length_c   1.000
_cell.angle_alpha   90.00
_cell.angle_beta   90.00
_cell.angle_gamma   90.00
#
_symmetry.space_group_name_H-M   'P 1'
#
loop_
_entity.id
_entity.type
_entity.pdbx_description
1 polymer ?
#
loop_
_entity_poly.entity_id
_entity_poly.type
_entity_poly.pdbx_seq_one_letter_code
_entity_poly.pdbx_strand_id
1 'polypeptide(L)'
;MKSEAEKLILIKFGIPKIVGMNEKDLILETNAKKIAGTSEEDYFCIDNSYKFCLLNKGEPIFSMDFFKPNQRLQGLRNDGQYIKLELLYVHKNSLRKKGIATYYMNRLVQYAKEEGVTHIKVDANPTADNFTKDKKDNALNKEQLISFYKKFEDKEIKIEIL
;
A
#
# COMPACT_ATOMS: atom_id res chain seq x y z
N MET A 1 15.95 -18.35 2.01
CA MET A 1 15.50 -18.12 0.61
C MET A 1 14.26 -17.24 0.69
N LYS A 2 14.16 -16.17 -0.11
CA LYS A 2 12.99 -15.28 -0.08
C LYS A 2 11.74 -16.00 -0.60
N SER A 3 10.59 -15.77 0.02
CA SER A 3 9.32 -16.37 -0.43
C SER A 3 8.91 -15.79 -1.79
N GLU A 4 8.04 -16.48 -2.54
CA GLU A 4 7.52 -15.93 -3.80
C GLU A 4 6.73 -14.63 -3.58
N ALA A 5 6.01 -14.54 -2.46
CA ALA A 5 5.32 -13.32 -2.06
C ALA A 5 6.30 -12.17 -1.79
N GLU A 6 7.43 -12.44 -1.15
CA GLU A 6 8.47 -11.45 -0.91
C GLU A 6 9.13 -11.00 -2.23
N LYS A 7 9.44 -11.94 -3.12
CA LYS A 7 9.99 -11.62 -4.46
C LYS A 7 9.04 -10.74 -5.26
N LEU A 8 7.74 -10.97 -5.17
CA LEU A 8 6.73 -10.15 -5.83
C LEU A 8 6.83 -8.68 -5.39
N ILE A 9 6.94 -8.42 -4.08
CA ILE A 9 7.08 -7.06 -3.55
C ILE A 9 8.40 -6.43 -4.01
N LEU A 10 9.50 -7.16 -3.92
CA LEU A 10 10.82 -6.62 -4.27
C LEU A 10 10.99 -6.34 -5.76
N ILE A 11 10.37 -7.16 -6.63
CA ILE A 11 10.55 -7.08 -8.08
C ILE A 11 9.45 -6.25 -8.74
N LYS A 12 8.17 -6.53 -8.43
CA LYS A 12 7.03 -5.88 -9.10
C LYS A 12 6.66 -4.54 -8.47
N PHE A 13 6.66 -4.45 -7.14
CA PHE A 13 6.40 -3.17 -6.46
C PHE A 13 7.66 -2.31 -6.42
N GLY A 14 8.77 -2.88 -5.94
CA GLY A 14 10.10 -2.27 -5.98
C GLY A 14 10.20 -0.94 -5.23
N ILE A 15 11.28 -0.20 -5.51
CA ILE A 15 11.62 1.07 -4.87
C ILE A 15 11.34 2.22 -5.85
N PRO A 16 10.53 3.23 -5.49
CA PRO A 16 10.32 4.41 -6.31
C PRO A 16 11.56 5.30 -6.36
N LYS A 17 11.74 6.01 -7.48
CA LYS A 17 12.67 7.14 -7.55
C LYS A 17 12.08 8.33 -6.80
N ILE A 18 12.73 8.75 -5.70
CA ILE A 18 12.28 9.88 -4.88
C ILE A 18 13.28 11.03 -5.00
N VAL A 19 12.79 12.20 -5.42
CA VAL A 19 13.63 13.41 -5.56
C VAL A 19 14.24 13.79 -4.21
N GLY A 20 15.56 13.99 -4.19
CA GLY A 20 16.31 14.34 -2.99
C GLY A 20 16.67 13.17 -2.09
N MET A 21 16.46 11.93 -2.52
CA MET A 21 16.92 10.72 -1.83
C MET A 21 17.89 9.94 -2.70
N ASN A 22 18.89 9.34 -2.06
CA ASN A 22 19.79 8.41 -2.73
C ASN A 22 19.16 7.01 -2.71
N GLU A 23 19.05 6.38 -3.88
CA GLU A 23 18.45 5.06 -4.02
C GLU A 23 19.16 3.99 -3.18
N LYS A 24 20.48 4.12 -2.97
CA LYS A 24 21.26 3.20 -2.14
C LYS A 24 20.89 3.23 -0.66
N ASP A 25 20.26 4.31 -0.21
CA ASP A 25 19.79 4.47 1.16
C ASP A 25 18.35 3.93 1.35
N LEU A 26 17.69 3.57 0.24
CA LEU A 26 16.32 3.06 0.25
C LEU A 26 16.29 1.55 0.37
N ILE A 27 15.49 1.06 1.31
CA ILE A 27 15.30 -0.37 1.55
C ILE A 27 13.82 -0.66 1.60
N LEU A 28 13.38 -1.70 0.88
CA LEU A 28 12.03 -2.23 0.99
C LEU A 28 12.03 -3.37 2.01
N GLU A 29 11.54 -3.09 3.21
CA GLU A 29 11.41 -4.03 4.32
C GLU A 29 10.07 -4.77 4.23
N THR A 30 10.14 -6.09 4.30
CA THR A 30 9.03 -7.02 4.05
C THR A 30 8.88 -8.08 5.14
N ASN A 31 9.78 -8.10 6.12
CA ASN A 31 9.79 -9.08 7.21
C ASN A 31 10.39 -8.46 8.49
N ALA A 32 9.59 -7.62 9.14
CA ALA A 32 9.99 -6.96 10.37
C ALA A 32 8.84 -6.93 11.37
N LYS A 33 9.08 -7.38 12.59
CA LYS A 33 8.07 -7.27 13.66
C LYS A 33 7.81 -5.81 14.04
N LYS A 34 8.86 -5.00 14.06
CA LYS A 34 8.80 -3.58 14.46
C LYS A 34 9.83 -2.76 13.71
N ILE A 35 9.45 -1.53 13.38
CA ILE A 35 10.33 -0.52 12.77
C ILE A 35 10.26 0.74 13.63
N ALA A 36 11.42 1.28 14.01
CA ALA A 36 11.48 2.50 14.81
C ALA A 36 10.92 3.69 14.01
N GLY A 37 10.16 4.58 14.66
CA GLY A 37 9.60 5.77 14.03
C GLY A 37 8.22 5.60 13.38
N THR A 38 7.58 4.43 13.55
CA THR A 38 6.18 4.18 13.17
C THR A 38 5.46 3.37 14.25
N SER A 39 4.14 3.53 14.35
CA SER A 39 3.26 2.67 15.16
C SER A 39 2.83 1.39 14.43
N GLU A 40 3.13 1.30 13.13
CA GLU A 40 2.84 0.10 12.33
C GLU A 40 3.81 -1.03 12.66
N GLU A 41 3.26 -2.19 12.97
CA GLU A 41 3.97 -3.42 13.34
C GLU A 41 3.63 -4.57 12.38
N ASP A 42 4.35 -5.69 12.53
CA ASP A 42 4.13 -6.96 11.82
C ASP A 42 4.14 -6.83 10.28
N TYR A 43 5.28 -6.45 9.71
CA TYR A 43 5.51 -6.48 8.27
C TYR A 43 5.80 -7.90 7.81
N PHE A 44 5.07 -8.37 6.80
CA PHE A 44 5.20 -9.72 6.25
C PHE A 44 4.76 -9.80 4.78
N CYS A 45 5.17 -10.85 4.09
CA CYS A 45 4.69 -11.20 2.74
C CYS A 45 4.41 -12.70 2.70
N ILE A 46 3.15 -13.09 2.88
CA ILE A 46 2.71 -14.49 2.98
C ILE A 46 1.38 -14.64 2.25
N ASP A 47 1.27 -15.63 1.37
CA ASP A 47 0.02 -16.13 0.79
C ASP A 47 -1.04 -15.07 0.48
N ASN A 48 -0.78 -14.27 -0.56
CA ASN A 48 -1.66 -13.21 -1.05
C ASN A 48 -1.92 -12.06 -0.05
N SER A 49 -1.19 -11.99 1.07
CA SER A 49 -1.24 -10.90 2.03
C SER A 49 0.14 -10.26 2.19
N TYR A 50 0.17 -8.93 2.11
CA TYR A 50 1.40 -8.16 1.92
C TYR A 50 1.35 -6.89 2.78
N LYS A 51 2.24 -6.82 3.76
CA LYS A 51 2.53 -5.62 4.52
C LYS A 51 4.02 -5.31 4.46
N PHE A 52 4.37 -4.19 3.84
CA PHE A 52 5.77 -3.79 3.65
C PHE A 52 6.01 -2.31 3.93
N CYS A 53 7.26 -1.96 4.19
CA CYS A 53 7.72 -0.61 4.50
C CYS A 53 8.87 -0.19 3.61
N LEU A 54 8.81 0.99 3.02
CA LEU A 54 9.95 1.64 2.41
C LEU A 54 10.67 2.47 3.49
N LEU A 55 11.95 2.20 3.66
CA LEU A 55 12.85 2.89 4.58
C LEU A 55 13.81 3.80 3.82
N ASN A 56 14.25 4.88 4.46
CA ASN A 56 15.38 5.70 4.03
C ASN A 56 16.35 5.83 5.21
N LYS A 57 17.56 5.25 5.09
CA LYS A 57 18.54 5.19 6.19
C LYS A 57 17.97 4.63 7.50
N GLY A 58 17.10 3.61 7.36
CA GLY A 58 16.44 2.96 8.50
C GLY A 58 15.18 3.67 9.03
N GLU A 59 14.87 4.88 8.55
CA GLU A 59 13.66 5.60 8.95
C GLU A 59 12.49 5.27 8.01
N PRO A 60 11.27 5.02 8.53
CA PRO A 60 10.11 4.72 7.70
C PRO A 60 9.69 5.94 6.88
N ILE A 61 9.48 5.73 5.58
CA ILE A 61 9.00 6.76 4.66
C ILE A 61 7.64 6.41 4.07
N PHE A 62 7.34 5.14 3.87
CA PHE A 62 6.04 4.68 3.41
C PHE A 62 5.73 3.26 3.90
N SER A 63 4.47 2.97 4.24
CA SER A 63 3.97 1.62 4.50
C SER A 63 2.75 1.33 3.63
N MET A 64 2.61 0.08 3.21
CA MET A 64 1.44 -0.41 2.51
C MET A 64 1.03 -1.78 3.05
N ASP A 65 -0.28 -1.97 3.16
CA ASP A 65 -0.90 -3.23 3.58
C ASP A 65 -2.05 -3.55 2.63
N PHE A 66 -1.99 -4.70 1.97
CA PHE A 66 -3.07 -5.17 1.12
C PHE A 66 -3.11 -6.69 1.07
N PHE A 67 -4.28 -7.25 0.78
CA PHE A 67 -4.42 -8.67 0.55
C PHE A 67 -5.44 -9.01 -0.55
N LYS A 68 -5.25 -10.17 -1.18
CA LYS A 68 -6.20 -10.78 -2.09
C LYS A 68 -6.84 -11.98 -1.37
N PRO A 69 -8.14 -11.94 -1.01
CA PRO A 69 -8.78 -13.02 -0.29
C PRO A 69 -8.71 -14.34 -1.08
N ASN A 70 -8.76 -15.48 -0.38
CA ASN A 70 -8.75 -16.78 -1.04
C ASN A 70 -10.03 -16.96 -1.89
N GLN A 71 -9.88 -17.45 -3.13
CA GLN A 71 -10.98 -17.71 -4.06
C GLN A 71 -12.08 -18.59 -3.45
N ARG A 72 -11.73 -19.59 -2.62
CA ARG A 72 -12.71 -20.46 -1.95
C ARG A 72 -13.66 -19.68 -1.04
N LEU A 73 -13.16 -18.65 -0.35
CA LEU A 73 -13.97 -17.80 0.52
C LEU A 73 -14.82 -16.79 -0.28
N GLN A 74 -14.34 -16.36 -1.44
CA GLN A 74 -15.05 -15.41 -2.31
C GLN A 74 -16.24 -16.05 -3.04
N GLY A 75 -16.10 -17.32 -3.47
CA GLY A 75 -17.19 -18.07 -4.10
C GLY A 75 -18.42 -18.28 -3.21
N LEU A 76 -18.25 -18.20 -1.88
CA LEU A 76 -19.35 -18.28 -0.92
C LEU A 76 -20.11 -16.96 -0.74
N ARG A 77 -19.51 -15.82 -1.11
CA ARG A 77 -20.08 -14.47 -0.90
C ARG A 77 -20.59 -13.80 -2.18
N ASN A 78 -20.38 -14.42 -3.35
CA ASN A 78 -20.65 -13.82 -4.67
C ASN A 78 -19.95 -12.46 -4.89
N ASP A 79 -18.91 -12.14 -4.10
CA ASP A 79 -18.27 -10.81 -4.08
C ASP A 79 -17.29 -10.56 -5.26
N GLY A 80 -17.24 -11.46 -6.25
CA GLY A 80 -16.21 -11.44 -7.30
C GLY A 80 -14.78 -11.58 -6.73
N GLN A 81 -13.76 -11.55 -7.59
CA GLN A 81 -12.38 -11.45 -7.12
C GLN A 81 -12.00 -9.99 -6.88
N TYR A 82 -11.47 -9.70 -5.69
CA TYR A 82 -10.98 -8.35 -5.34
C TYR A 82 -9.64 -8.37 -4.61
N ILE A 83 -8.98 -7.21 -4.58
CA ILE A 83 -7.87 -6.91 -3.67
C ILE A 83 -8.38 -5.90 -2.64
N LYS A 84 -8.13 -6.13 -1.35
CA LYS A 84 -8.40 -5.15 -0.29
C LYS A 84 -7.12 -4.39 0.01
N LEU A 85 -7.16 -3.07 -0.12
CA LEU A 85 -6.12 -2.15 0.35
C LEU A 85 -6.49 -1.71 1.77
N GLU A 86 -5.72 -2.15 2.77
CA GLU A 86 -5.95 -1.83 4.18
C GLU A 86 -5.16 -0.61 4.65
N LEU A 87 -3.95 -0.41 4.10
CA LEU A 87 -3.10 0.71 4.45
C LEU A 87 -2.35 1.25 3.23
N LEU A 88 -2.33 2.58 3.10
CA LEU A 88 -1.47 3.30 2.17
C LEU A 88 -0.96 4.58 2.85
N TYR A 89 0.21 4.51 3.49
CA TYR A 89 0.63 5.53 4.43
C TYR A 89 2.01 6.12 4.12
N VAL A 90 2.09 7.45 4.03
CA VAL A 90 3.36 8.19 3.94
C VAL A 90 3.64 8.83 5.29
N HIS A 91 4.60 8.25 6.02
CA HIS A 91 4.92 8.58 7.42
C HIS A 91 5.29 10.04 7.62
N LYS A 92 6.16 10.58 6.75
CA LYS A 92 6.65 11.96 6.88
C LYS A 92 5.77 12.94 6.12
N ASN A 93 5.24 13.94 6.82
CA ASN A 93 4.43 15.02 6.24
C ASN A 93 5.15 15.77 5.08
N SER A 94 6.47 15.93 5.15
CA SER A 94 7.31 16.56 4.12
C SER A 94 7.50 15.69 2.85
N LEU A 95 7.10 14.42 2.90
CA LEU A 95 7.14 13.49 1.77
C LEU A 95 5.75 13.25 1.16
N ARG A 96 4.69 13.70 1.83
CA ARG A 96 3.33 13.66 1.27
C ARG A 96 3.29 14.52 0.00
N LYS A 97 2.43 14.11 -0.94
CA LYS A 97 2.28 14.74 -2.27
C LYS A 97 3.54 14.70 -3.16
N LYS A 98 4.59 13.94 -2.80
CA LYS A 98 5.79 13.72 -3.65
C LYS A 98 5.72 12.47 -4.54
N GLY A 99 4.52 11.95 -4.77
CA GLY A 99 4.30 10.83 -5.71
C GLY A 99 4.54 9.42 -5.17
N ILE A 100 5.03 9.25 -3.94
CA ILE A 100 5.30 7.91 -3.35
C ILE A 100 4.02 7.04 -3.31
N ALA A 101 2.93 7.57 -2.74
CA ALA A 101 1.65 6.86 -2.71
C ALA A 101 1.09 6.60 -4.12
N THR A 102 1.29 7.53 -5.06
CA THR A 102 0.86 7.34 -6.46
C THR A 102 1.63 6.21 -7.13
N TYR A 103 2.93 6.12 -6.90
CA TYR A 103 3.76 5.04 -7.43
C TYR A 103 3.24 3.67 -6.98
N TYR A 104 3.04 3.48 -5.67
CA TYR A 104 2.61 2.20 -5.15
C TYR A 104 1.16 1.84 -5.53
N MET A 105 0.27 2.83 -5.64
CA MET A 105 -1.06 2.60 -6.21
C MET A 105 -1.00 2.13 -7.67
N ASN A 106 -0.15 2.73 -8.51
CA ASN A 106 0.04 2.25 -9.88
C ASN A 106 0.55 0.81 -9.92
N ARG A 107 1.45 0.43 -9.00
CA ARG A 107 1.92 -0.96 -8.87
C ARG A 107 0.80 -1.91 -8.44
N LEU A 108 -0.06 -1.49 -7.52
CA LEU A 108 -1.21 -2.28 -7.09
C LEU A 108 -2.21 -2.52 -8.23
N VAL A 109 -2.53 -1.46 -8.98
CA VAL A 109 -3.42 -1.54 -10.15
C VAL A 109 -2.85 -2.48 -11.20
N GLN A 110 -1.55 -2.36 -11.50
CA GLN A 110 -0.88 -3.24 -12.45
C GLN A 110 -0.90 -4.70 -11.98
N TYR A 111 -0.62 -4.93 -10.69
CA TYR A 111 -0.71 -6.24 -10.09
C TYR A 111 -2.13 -6.82 -10.17
N ALA A 112 -3.16 -6.02 -9.86
CA ALA A 112 -4.56 -6.46 -9.98
C ALA A 112 -4.89 -6.95 -11.41
N LYS A 113 -4.48 -6.18 -12.42
CA LYS A 113 -4.68 -6.55 -13.84
C LYS A 113 -3.97 -7.84 -14.21
N GLU A 114 -2.71 -7.99 -13.81
CA GLU A 114 -1.91 -9.20 -14.06
C GLU A 114 -2.53 -10.45 -13.43
N GLU A 115 -3.19 -10.29 -12.29
CA GLU A 115 -3.89 -11.37 -11.58
C GLU A 115 -5.33 -11.58 -12.04
N GLY A 116 -5.82 -10.82 -13.05
CA GLY A 116 -7.19 -10.89 -13.53
C GLY A 116 -8.24 -10.39 -12.52
N VAL A 117 -7.81 -9.61 -11.53
CA VAL A 117 -8.67 -8.99 -10.52
C VAL A 117 -9.21 -7.67 -11.05
N THR A 118 -10.53 -7.49 -11.01
CA THR A 118 -11.20 -6.28 -11.56
C THR A 118 -11.58 -5.25 -10.51
N HIS A 119 -11.44 -5.57 -9.21
CA HIS A 119 -11.85 -4.69 -8.12
C HIS A 119 -10.74 -4.50 -7.09
N ILE A 120 -10.51 -3.25 -6.69
CA ILE A 120 -9.72 -2.90 -5.50
C ILE A 120 -10.66 -2.21 -4.52
N LYS A 121 -10.84 -2.82 -3.35
CA LYS A 121 -11.66 -2.28 -2.26
C LYS A 121 -10.76 -1.54 -1.27
N VAL A 122 -11.17 -0.34 -0.84
CA VAL A 122 -10.39 0.50 0.07
C VAL A 122 -11.29 1.25 1.04
N ASP A 123 -10.89 1.32 2.30
CA ASP A 123 -11.50 2.23 3.28
C ASP A 123 -10.75 3.58 3.25
N ALA A 124 -11.46 4.64 2.90
CA ALA A 124 -10.91 6.00 2.89
C ALA A 124 -11.04 6.65 4.28
N ASN A 125 -10.24 6.17 5.23
CA ASN A 125 -10.28 6.62 6.63
C ASN A 125 -9.01 7.43 7.04
N PRO A 126 -8.99 8.77 6.84
CA PRO A 126 -7.85 9.62 7.23
C PRO A 126 -7.74 9.85 8.76
N THR A 127 -8.72 9.37 9.52
CA THR A 127 -8.85 9.53 10.98
C THR A 127 -8.77 8.20 11.72
N ALA A 128 -8.29 7.13 11.06
CA ALA A 128 -8.09 5.84 11.71
C ALA A 128 -7.23 5.96 12.98
N ASP A 129 -7.47 5.08 13.95
CA ASP A 129 -6.90 5.18 15.30
C ASP A 129 -5.36 5.20 15.28
N ASN A 130 -4.76 4.48 14.33
CA ASN A 130 -3.32 4.46 14.09
C ASN A 130 -2.74 5.81 13.63
N PHE A 131 -3.57 6.76 13.18
CA PHE A 131 -3.15 8.10 12.76
C PHE A 131 -3.47 9.20 13.78
N THR A 132 -3.95 8.87 14.98
CA THR A 132 -4.40 9.86 15.98
C THR A 132 -3.29 10.80 16.46
N LYS A 133 -2.05 10.31 16.53
CA LYS A 133 -0.87 11.08 16.97
C LYS A 133 -0.10 11.74 15.82
N ASP A 134 -0.54 11.55 14.58
CA ASP A 134 0.18 12.04 13.41
C ASP A 134 0.00 13.53 13.19
N LYS A 135 1.08 14.19 12.76
CA LYS A 135 0.98 15.52 12.15
C LYS A 135 0.11 15.45 10.90
N LYS A 136 -0.93 16.27 10.83
CA LYS A 136 -1.88 16.30 9.71
C LYS A 136 -1.47 17.23 8.57
N ASP A 137 -0.30 17.88 8.65
CA ASP A 137 0.23 18.70 7.55
C ASP A 137 0.32 17.88 6.26
N ASN A 138 -0.18 18.44 5.16
CA ASN A 138 -0.23 17.78 3.84
C ASN A 138 -0.98 16.43 3.81
N ALA A 139 -1.71 16.04 4.86
CA ALA A 139 -2.64 14.93 4.81
C ALA A 139 -3.82 15.27 3.91
N LEU A 140 -4.41 14.25 3.30
CA LEU A 140 -5.67 14.39 2.58
C LEU A 140 -6.81 14.29 3.58
N ASN A 141 -7.83 15.15 3.44
CA ASN A 141 -9.11 14.92 4.11
C ASN A 141 -9.86 13.75 3.43
N LYS A 142 -11.02 13.35 3.95
CA LYS A 142 -11.77 12.18 3.46
C LYS A 142 -12.13 12.30 1.98
N GLU A 143 -12.65 13.45 1.55
CA GLU A 143 -13.04 13.68 0.15
C GLU A 143 -11.82 13.65 -0.78
N GLN A 144 -10.74 14.32 -0.40
CA GLN A 144 -9.48 14.31 -1.15
C GLN A 144 -8.88 12.91 -1.25
N LEU A 145 -8.99 12.09 -0.19
CA LEU A 145 -8.52 10.71 -0.17
C LEU A 145 -9.36 9.82 -1.09
N ILE A 146 -10.69 9.98 -1.07
CA ILE A 146 -11.60 9.31 -2.02
C ILE A 146 -11.24 9.69 -3.45
N SER A 147 -11.09 10.99 -3.75
CA SER A 147 -10.66 11.45 -5.08
C SER A 147 -9.29 10.90 -5.48
N PHE A 148 -8.36 10.83 -4.52
CA PHE A 148 -7.03 10.25 -4.75
C PHE A 148 -7.12 8.78 -5.18
N TYR A 149 -7.97 7.97 -4.53
CA TYR A 149 -8.13 6.56 -4.92
C TYR A 149 -8.88 6.42 -6.25
N LYS A 150 -9.96 7.17 -6.45
CA LYS A 150 -10.79 7.09 -7.66
C LYS A 150 -10.05 7.45 -8.96
N LYS A 151 -8.96 8.23 -8.90
CA LYS A 151 -8.15 8.54 -10.09
C LYS A 151 -7.47 7.32 -10.73
N PHE A 152 -7.39 6.20 -10.02
CA PHE A 152 -6.79 4.95 -10.49
C PHE A 152 -7.82 4.00 -11.10
N GLU A 153 -9.11 4.37 -11.07
CA GLU A 153 -10.16 3.61 -11.74
C GLU A 153 -10.04 3.74 -13.26
N ASP A 154 -10.23 2.65 -13.99
CA ASP A 154 -10.33 2.65 -15.45
C ASP A 154 -11.38 1.64 -15.95
N LYS A 155 -11.28 1.26 -17.23
CA LYS A 155 -12.20 0.32 -17.88
C LYS A 155 -12.02 -1.14 -17.40
N GLU A 156 -10.85 -1.49 -16.87
CA GLU A 156 -10.48 -2.83 -16.41
C GLU A 156 -10.55 -2.95 -14.88
N ILE A 157 -10.21 -1.88 -14.17
CA ILE A 157 -10.13 -1.85 -12.71
C ILE A 157 -11.14 -0.87 -12.12
N LYS A 158 -11.97 -1.37 -11.21
CA LYS A 158 -12.86 -0.59 -10.35
C LYS A 158 -12.26 -0.36 -8.97
N ILE A 159 -12.37 0.88 -8.49
CA ILE A 159 -11.98 1.25 -7.13
C ILE A 159 -13.24 1.38 -6.30
N GLU A 160 -13.47 0.48 -5.37
CA GLU A 160 -14.65 0.49 -4.49
C GLU A 160 -14.26 1.12 -3.14
N ILE A 161 -14.92 2.22 -2.79
CA ILE A 161 -14.76 2.83 -1.46
C ILE A 161 -15.75 2.14 -0.52
N LEU A 162 -15.25 1.63 0.60
CA LEU A 162 -16.03 0.95 1.64
C LEU A 162 -16.67 1.93 2.64
#